data_AF-A0AAW5TII9-F1
#
_entry.id   AF-A0AAW5TII9-F1
#
_cell.length_a   1.000
_cell.length_b   1.000
_cell.length_c   1.000
_cell.angle_alpha   90.00
_cell.angle_beta   90.00
_cell.angle_gamma   90.00
#
_symmetry.space_group_name_H-M   'P 1'
#
loop_
_entity.id
_entity.type
_entity.pdbx_description
1 polymer ?
#
loop_
_entity_poly.entity_id
_entity_poly.type
_entity_poly.pdbx_seq_one_letter_code
_entity_poly.pdbx_strand_id
1 'polypeptide(L)'
;MKVTRLRDLLNKPFTIRDLASGYTNNDDGATTDAVKGYNGNLNIRPSYQRNSVYNEDKRQAVIQTVLDECPLGIMYWVDLGN
;
A
#
# COMPACT_ATOMS: atom_id res chain seq x y z
N MET A 1 -6.07 -18.53 -12.56
CA MET A 1 -5.20 -17.33 -12.53
C MET A 1 -3.96 -17.68 -11.73
N LYS A 2 -2.75 -17.53 -12.26
CA LYS A 2 -1.52 -17.79 -11.50
C LYS A 2 -1.23 -16.55 -10.65
N VAL A 3 -1.41 -16.67 -9.34
CA VAL A 3 -1.07 -15.60 -8.39
C VAL A 3 0.41 -15.72 -8.05
N THR A 4 1.21 -14.74 -8.45
CA THR A 4 2.64 -14.65 -8.08
C THR A 4 2.75 -13.73 -6.86
N ARG A 5 3.33 -14.22 -5.76
CA ARG A 5 3.49 -13.39 -4.55
C ARG A 5 4.81 -12.62 -4.64
N LEU A 6 4.85 -11.42 -4.05
CA LEU A 6 6.04 -10.59 -4.03
C LEU A 6 7.28 -11.31 -3.46
N ARG A 7 7.09 -12.14 -2.42
CA ARG A 7 8.15 -12.97 -1.85
C ARG A 7 8.74 -14.00 -2.83
N ASP A 8 7.92 -14.50 -3.76
CA ASP A 8 8.34 -15.47 -4.78
C ASP A 8 9.16 -14.76 -5.86
N LEU A 9 8.81 -13.51 -6.18
CA LEU A 9 9.55 -12.66 -7.12
C LEU A 9 10.92 -12.22 -6.56
N LEU A 10 10.95 -11.80 -5.29
CA LEU A 10 12.17 -11.27 -4.66
C LEU A 10 13.14 -12.36 -4.20
N ASN A 11 12.75 -13.63 -4.28
CA ASN A 11 13.50 -14.78 -3.76
C ASN A 11 13.98 -14.59 -2.30
N LYS A 12 13.20 -13.83 -1.50
CA LYS A 12 13.44 -13.57 -0.08
C LYS A 12 12.11 -13.25 0.62
N PRO A 13 12.00 -13.46 1.95
CA PRO A 13 10.87 -12.97 2.72
C PRO A 13 10.76 -11.45 2.57
N PHE A 14 9.55 -10.96 2.31
CA PHE A 14 9.24 -9.54 2.37
C PHE A 14 8.39 -9.29 3.61
N THR A 15 8.93 -8.52 4.56
CA THR A 15 8.33 -8.35 5.88
C THR A 15 7.56 -7.03 5.98
N ILE A 16 6.68 -6.93 6.98
CA ILE A 16 6.02 -5.67 7.33
C ILE A 16 7.07 -4.59 7.70
N ARG A 17 8.20 -4.99 8.30
CA ARG A 17 9.30 -4.09 8.62
C ARG A 17 9.92 -3.49 7.36
N ASP A 18 10.11 -4.29 6.31
CA ASP A 18 10.63 -3.78 5.02
C ASP A 18 9.64 -2.77 4.42
N LEU A 19 8.35 -3.08 4.44
CA LEU A 19 7.28 -2.18 3.97
C LEU A 19 7.25 -0.86 4.75
N ALA A 20 7.40 -0.91 6.06
CA ALA A 20 7.35 0.27 6.94
C ALA A 20 8.69 1.02 7.04
N SER A 21 9.76 0.52 6.41
CA SER A 21 11.07 1.18 6.45
C SER A 21 10.99 2.56 5.79
N GLY A 22 11.56 3.58 6.44
CA GLY A 22 11.51 4.95 5.96
C GLY A 22 10.08 5.52 5.86
N TYR A 23 9.13 5.02 6.67
CA TYR A 23 7.76 5.50 6.68
C TYR A 23 7.69 6.99 7.01
N THR A 24 6.97 7.75 6.19
CA THR A 24 6.69 9.17 6.41
C THR A 24 5.20 9.43 6.29
N ASN A 25 4.64 10.10 7.29
CA ASN A 25 3.26 10.57 7.30
C ASN A 25 3.22 11.97 7.91
N ASN A 26 3.51 12.96 7.08
CA ASN A 26 3.50 14.37 7.47
C ASN A 26 2.09 14.93 7.27
N ASP A 27 1.15 14.49 8.10
CA ASP A 27 -0.20 15.06 8.10
C ASP A 27 -0.23 16.11 9.23
N ASP A 28 -0.04 17.39 8.89
CA ASP A 28 -0.06 18.50 9.86
C ASP A 28 -1.48 19.03 10.14
N GLY A 29 -2.50 18.39 9.57
CA GLY A 29 -3.90 18.79 9.67
C GLY A 29 -4.32 19.89 8.67
N ALA A 30 -3.38 20.49 7.93
CA ALA A 30 -3.63 21.50 6.91
C ALA A 30 -3.19 21.04 5.50
N THR A 31 -2.17 20.19 5.39
CA THR A 31 -1.72 19.58 4.14
C THR A 31 -1.88 18.05 4.17
N THR A 32 -2.44 17.48 3.09
CA THR A 32 -2.41 16.04 2.86
C THR A 32 -1.13 15.66 2.14
N ASP A 33 0.01 15.62 2.84
CA ASP A 33 1.25 15.14 2.22
C ASP A 33 1.17 13.64 1.89
N ALA A 34 2.03 13.23 0.96
CA ALA A 34 2.09 11.84 0.53
C ALA A 34 2.56 10.93 1.67
N VAL A 35 1.83 9.84 1.91
CA VAL A 35 2.26 8.78 2.83
C VAL A 35 3.15 7.84 2.05
N LYS A 36 4.41 7.70 2.48
CA LYS A 36 5.42 6.86 1.83
C LYS A 36 5.92 5.79 2.78
N GLY A 37 6.39 4.68 2.21
CA GLY A 37 7.07 3.58 2.90
C GLY A 37 8.12 2.96 2.00
N TYR A 38 8.68 1.82 2.40
CA TYR A 38 9.72 1.10 1.68
C TYR A 38 10.88 2.00 1.20
N ASN A 39 11.39 2.83 2.11
CA ASN A 39 12.44 3.83 1.86
C ASN A 39 12.11 4.80 0.71
N GLY A 40 10.83 5.16 0.58
CA GLY A 40 10.35 6.08 -0.46
C GLY A 40 9.93 5.41 -1.77
N ASN A 41 10.17 4.10 -1.92
CA ASN A 41 9.79 3.33 -3.12
C ASN A 41 8.33 2.88 -3.11
N LEU A 42 7.62 3.00 -1.99
CA LEU A 42 6.19 2.72 -1.89
C LEU A 42 5.43 4.02 -1.60
N ASN A 43 4.56 4.41 -2.52
CA ASN A 43 3.62 5.52 -2.33
C ASN A 43 2.27 4.96 -1.85
N ILE A 44 2.04 5.01 -0.54
CA ILE A 44 0.86 4.42 0.11
C ILE A 44 -0.38 5.31 -0.12
N ARG A 45 -0.20 6.63 -0.02
CA ARG A 45 -1.22 7.64 -0.28
C ARG A 45 -0.56 8.82 -0.99
N PRO A 46 -0.78 9.06 -2.29
CA PRO A 46 -0.29 10.25 -2.96
C PRO A 46 -0.89 11.53 -2.37
N SER A 47 -0.16 12.65 -2.41
CA SER A 47 -0.59 13.93 -1.83
C SER A 47 -1.86 14.52 -2.46
N TYR A 48 -2.14 14.16 -3.72
CA TYR A 48 -3.31 14.60 -4.47
C TYR A 48 -4.56 13.74 -4.24
N GLN A 49 -4.48 12.65 -3.47
CA GLN A 49 -5.62 11.76 -3.22
C GLN A 49 -6.52 12.35 -2.13
N ARG A 50 -7.81 12.57 -2.43
CA ARG A 50 -8.80 12.95 -1.40
C ARG A 50 -9.01 11.78 -0.44
N ASN A 51 -8.98 12.06 0.87
CA ASN A 51 -9.22 11.06 1.92
C ASN A 51 -10.59 10.40 1.73
N SER A 52 -10.62 9.19 1.16
CA SER A 52 -11.79 8.32 1.18
C SER A 52 -11.65 7.40 2.39
N VAL A 53 -12.21 7.83 3.52
CA VAL A 53 -12.24 7.00 4.73
C VAL A 53 -13.33 5.95 4.54
N TYR A 54 -12.95 4.68 4.55
CA TYR A 54 -13.92 3.59 4.57
C TYR A 54 -14.75 3.65 5.86
N ASN A 55 -16.07 3.54 5.74
CA ASN A 55 -16.91 3.26 6.90
C ASN A 55 -16.63 1.83 7.40
N GLU A 56 -17.15 1.50 8.59
CA GLU A 56 -16.93 0.21 9.25
C GLU A 56 -17.20 -0.99 8.31
N ASP A 57 -18.36 -1.01 7.66
CA ASP A 57 -18.77 -2.11 6.78
C ASP A 57 -17.82 -2.29 5.59
N LYS A 58 -17.42 -1.19 4.94
CA LYS A 58 -16.46 -1.26 3.84
C LYS A 58 -15.08 -1.71 4.31
N ARG A 59 -14.66 -1.32 5.52
CA ARG A 59 -13.40 -1.78 6.09
C ARG A 59 -13.42 -3.29 6.32
N GLN A 60 -14.49 -3.82 6.90
CA GLN A 60 -14.64 -5.26 7.12
C GLN A 60 -14.68 -6.04 5.80
N ALA A 61 -15.39 -5.53 4.80
CA ALA A 61 -15.44 -6.16 3.48
C ALA A 61 -14.04 -6.24 2.82
N VAL A 62 -13.22 -5.19 2.95
CA VAL A 62 -11.83 -5.20 2.45
C VAL A 62 -11.00 -6.25 3.18
N ILE A 63 -11.08 -6.31 4.51
CA ILE A 63 -10.34 -7.30 5.31
C ILE A 63 -10.74 -8.73 4.90
N GLN A 64 -12.04 -9.00 4.81
CA GLN A 64 -12.56 -10.30 4.40
C GLN A 64 -12.05 -10.69 3.00
N THR A 65 -12.05 -9.75 2.06
CA THR A 65 -11.51 -9.95 0.70
C THR A 65 -10.03 -10.35 0.73
N VAL A 66 -9.20 -9.73 1.60
CA VAL A 66 -7.80 -10.14 1.79
C VAL A 66 -7.71 -11.58 2.30
N LEU A 67 -8.50 -11.91 3.33
CA LEU A 67 -8.47 -13.21 4.00
C LEU A 67 -8.92 -14.34 3.09
N ASP A 68 -9.87 -14.07 2.18
CA ASP A 68 -10.38 -15.01 1.19
C ASP A 68 -9.48 -15.10 -0.07
N GLU A 69 -8.28 -14.53 -0.03
CA GLU A 69 -7.31 -14.46 -1.13
C GLU A 69 -7.89 -13.88 -2.44
N CYS A 70 -8.92 -13.02 -2.32
CA CYS A 70 -9.53 -12.36 -3.45
C CYS A 70 -8.71 -11.14 -3.91
N PRO A 71 -8.65 -10.85 -5.23
CA PRO A 71 -7.89 -9.71 -5.73
C PRO A 71 -8.52 -8.39 -5.27
N LEU A 72 -7.70 -7.54 -4.62
CA LEU A 72 -8.10 -6.21 -4.18
C LEU A 72 -7.74 -5.16 -5.22
N GLY A 73 -8.76 -4.73 -5.96
CA GLY A 73 -8.68 -3.56 -6.84
C GLY A 73 -7.53 -3.61 -7.84
N ILE A 74 -7.08 -2.42 -8.25
CA ILE A 74 -5.96 -2.22 -9.17
C ILE A 74 -4.87 -1.46 -8.42
N MET A 75 -3.67 -2.01 -8.39
CA MET A 75 -2.47 -1.34 -7.88
C MET A 75 -1.55 -1.04 -9.05
N TYR A 76 -1.02 0.18 -9.12
CA TYR A 76 -0.06 0.57 -10.15
C TYR A 76 1.36 0.48 -9.60
N TRP A 77 2.24 -0.18 -10.34
CA TRP A 77 3.68 -0.14 -10.12
C TRP A 77 4.32 0.61 -11.28
N VAL A 78 5.13 1.62 -10.98
CA VAL A 78 5.79 2.44 -11.99
C VAL A 78 7.28 2.41 -11.72
N ASP A 79 8.06 2.15 -12.75
CA ASP A 79 9.51 2.31 -12.73
C ASP A 79 9.83 3.80 -12.93
N LEU A 80 10.57 4.38 -12.00
CA LEU A 80 10.99 5.78 -12.05
C LEU A 80 12.33 5.96 -12.80
N GLY A 81 12.95 4.87 -13.27
CA GLY A 81 14.11 4.90 -14.16
C GLY A 81 15.45 5.23 -13.48
N ASN A 82 15.60 4.90 -12.20
CA ASN A 82 16.87 5.07 -11.46
C ASN A 82 17.80 3.87 -11.60
#